data_AF-A0A7S7LZJ4-F1
#
_entry.id   AF-A0A7S7LZJ4-F1
#
_cell.length_a   1.000
_cell.length_b   1.000
_cell.length_c   1.000
_cell.angle_alpha   90.00
_cell.angle_beta   90.00
_cell.angle_gamma   90.00
#
_symmetry.space_group_name_H-M   'P 1'
#
loop_
_entity.id
_entity.type
_entity.pdbx_description
1 polymer ?
#
loop_
_entity_poly.entity_id
_entity_poly.type
_entity_poly.pdbx_seq_one_letter_code
_entity_poly.pdbx_strand_id
1 'polypeptide(L)'
;MIKKLLLIVMLALTSFAYEIVINETIKLEKKHTLTRDDSSNIITDSTTGMMWKDDYKVKKTWNEAKGYCQDLKMGGYDDWRLPAINELESIADYRQYKPAIKAGFDNITSHIYWSSSTDISNSNDAWFLLFENGRSYTLDKTNIYNVKCVRVEKKKPLELKKKGDVVTDNGTGIVWQDSSEVASLQKDYSGARKYCEELALDGKDDWYLPSAEQLLTITDKEKFNPSIKKGFKNTASEGYWSSSIHATHQERVWYVHFGYGFSSDYGSKESNHYVRCARAGHHNGLSFNSLVSKLVEKEMHTIPKPSTRKHLEDRVLKQALEITWGKPILTKFKYNKRKGYFSASLSFEGKLDFEQDVSIKISKKEHINFKRNFKNLTPEAIFEYDGSSVKLKDIRVVHKEKPYSIKLIDKNIEDIKEAVSIGNDIKFDKK
;
A
#
# COMPACT_ATOMS: atom_id res chain seq x y z
N MET A 1 -39.74 43.17 37.98
CA MET A 1 -39.93 41.84 37.35
C MET A 1 -39.07 41.67 36.09
N ILE A 2 -39.10 42.62 35.16
CA ILE A 2 -38.36 42.58 33.87
C ILE A 2 -36.83 42.44 34.03
N LYS A 3 -36.19 43.17 34.94
CA LYS A 3 -34.72 43.07 35.16
C LYS A 3 -34.25 41.69 35.65
N LYS A 4 -35.05 41.00 36.48
CA LYS A 4 -34.74 39.63 36.94
C LYS A 4 -34.89 38.62 35.79
N LEU A 5 -35.90 38.80 34.94
CA LEU A 5 -36.11 37.94 33.78
C LEU A 5 -34.97 38.10 32.75
N LEU A 6 -34.52 39.34 32.50
CA LEU A 6 -33.41 39.62 31.58
C LEU A 6 -32.09 39.01 32.06
N LEU A 7 -31.83 39.04 33.37
CA LEU A 7 -30.62 38.46 33.96
C LEU A 7 -30.61 36.92 33.85
N ILE A 8 -31.76 36.28 34.04
CA ILE A 8 -31.90 34.81 33.90
C ILE A 8 -31.70 34.40 32.44
N VAL A 9 -32.26 35.14 31.48
CA VAL A 9 -32.07 34.89 30.04
C VAL A 9 -30.60 35.08 29.63
N MET A 10 -29.94 36.14 30.12
CA MET A 10 -28.52 36.37 29.85
C MET A 10 -27.63 35.25 30.43
N LEU A 11 -27.88 34.82 31.67
CA LEU A 11 -27.14 33.72 32.31
C LEU A 11 -27.35 32.38 31.56
N ALA A 12 -28.58 32.09 31.14
CA ALA A 12 -28.90 30.90 30.36
C ALA A 12 -28.22 30.92 28.97
N LEU A 13 -28.22 32.06 28.29
CA LEU A 13 -27.54 32.23 27.01
C LEU A 13 -26.01 32.10 27.13
N THR A 14 -25.41 32.63 28.21
CA THR A 14 -23.98 32.45 28.46
C THR A 14 -23.63 31.00 28.80
N SER A 15 -24.47 30.30 29.58
CA SER A 15 -24.26 28.88 29.90
C SER A 15 -24.37 28.00 28.65
N PHE A 16 -25.37 28.26 27.80
CA PHE A 16 -25.57 27.53 26.57
C PHE A 16 -24.46 27.79 25.55
N ALA A 17 -24.00 29.06 25.44
CA ALA A 17 -22.84 29.40 24.64
C ALA A 17 -21.56 28.73 25.16
N TYR A 18 -21.38 28.65 26.48
CA TYR A 18 -20.23 27.98 27.10
C TYR A 18 -20.25 26.47 26.88
N GLU A 19 -21.41 25.81 26.99
CA GLU A 19 -21.58 24.38 26.66
C GLU A 19 -21.38 24.09 25.16
N ILE A 20 -21.84 24.97 24.27
CA ILE A 20 -21.59 24.85 22.82
C ILE A 20 -20.09 24.99 22.55
N VAL A 21 -19.43 26.00 23.11
CA VAL A 21 -17.99 26.23 22.95
C VAL A 21 -17.19 25.06 23.53
N ILE A 22 -17.58 24.50 24.67
CA ILE A 22 -16.97 23.29 25.25
C ILE A 22 -17.19 22.08 24.35
N ASN A 23 -18.39 21.84 23.85
CA ASN A 23 -18.65 20.70 22.95
C ASN A 23 -17.96 20.84 21.59
N GLU A 24 -17.82 22.07 21.07
CA GLU A 24 -17.03 22.35 19.87
C GLU A 24 -15.54 22.18 20.14
N THR A 25 -15.00 22.68 21.26
CA THR A 25 -13.59 22.48 21.65
C THR A 25 -13.25 21.02 21.97
N ILE A 26 -14.14 20.26 22.62
CA ILE A 26 -14.00 18.81 22.83
C ILE A 26 -14.08 18.03 21.51
N LYS A 27 -14.89 18.49 20.53
CA LYS A 27 -14.86 17.94 19.15
C LYS A 27 -13.60 18.31 18.38
N LEU A 28 -12.99 19.46 18.67
CA LEU A 28 -11.79 19.99 18.02
C LEU A 28 -10.47 19.47 18.65
N GLU A 29 -10.49 18.97 19.88
CA GLU A 29 -9.36 18.27 20.52
C GLU A 29 -9.45 16.74 20.43
N LYS A 30 -9.81 16.18 19.27
CA LYS A 30 -9.40 14.79 18.99
C LYS A 30 -7.89 14.76 18.73
N LYS A 31 -7.12 14.89 19.82
CA LYS A 31 -5.68 14.65 19.86
C LYS A 31 -5.44 13.30 19.21
N HIS A 32 -4.53 13.24 18.23
CA HIS A 32 -4.08 11.99 17.62
C HIS A 32 -3.66 11.05 18.74
N THR A 33 -4.50 10.05 18.98
CA THR A 33 -4.29 9.08 20.05
C THR A 33 -4.16 7.73 19.37
N LEU A 34 -2.91 7.39 19.02
CA LEU A 34 -2.54 5.99 18.94
C LEU A 34 -2.76 5.43 20.35
N THR A 35 -3.77 4.58 20.47
CA THR A 35 -4.12 3.93 21.73
C THR A 35 -3.62 2.50 21.66
N ARG A 36 -2.71 2.15 22.55
CA ARG A 36 -2.26 0.78 22.70
C ARG A 36 -3.18 0.08 23.69
N ASP A 37 -3.67 -1.09 23.29
CA ASP A 37 -4.25 -2.07 24.21
C ASP A 37 -3.18 -3.11 24.53
N ASP A 38 -2.63 -3.04 25.75
CA ASP A 38 -1.57 -3.93 26.21
C ASP A 38 -2.06 -5.39 26.38
N SER A 39 -3.35 -5.59 26.61
CA SER A 39 -3.91 -6.94 26.80
C SER A 39 -3.97 -7.72 25.48
N SER A 40 -4.19 -7.00 24.38
CA SER A 40 -4.26 -7.58 23.04
C SER A 40 -3.02 -7.27 22.19
N ASN A 41 -2.08 -6.42 22.62
CA ASN A 41 -0.98 -5.91 21.78
C ASN A 41 -1.47 -5.30 20.47
N ILE A 42 -2.60 -4.59 20.51
CA ILE A 42 -3.17 -3.91 19.36
C ILE A 42 -3.06 -2.40 19.55
N ILE A 43 -2.49 -1.72 18.57
CA ILE A 43 -2.47 -0.26 18.53
C ILE A 43 -3.58 0.21 17.61
N THR A 44 -4.48 1.01 18.13
CA THR A 44 -5.57 1.63 17.38
C THR A 44 -5.25 3.07 17.07
N ASP A 45 -5.16 3.39 15.79
CA ASP A 45 -5.16 4.75 15.31
C ASP A 45 -6.61 5.21 15.10
N SER A 46 -7.16 5.88 16.12
CA SER A 46 -8.53 6.44 16.09
C SER A 46 -8.74 7.44 14.93
N THR A 47 -7.64 8.00 14.43
CA THR A 47 -7.57 8.99 13.35
C THR A 47 -7.85 8.33 12.00
N THR A 48 -7.18 7.22 11.70
CA THR A 48 -7.28 6.51 10.41
C THR A 48 -8.23 5.32 10.43
N GLY A 49 -8.62 4.86 11.62
CA GLY A 49 -9.33 3.58 11.79
C GLY A 49 -8.42 2.36 11.58
N MET A 50 -7.10 2.56 11.41
CA MET A 50 -6.16 1.46 11.32
C MET A 50 -5.91 0.87 12.70
N MET A 51 -5.82 -0.46 12.76
CA MET A 51 -5.31 -1.17 13.92
C MET A 51 -4.07 -1.97 13.51
N TRP A 52 -3.06 -1.94 14.35
CA TRP A 52 -1.76 -2.54 14.10
C TRP A 52 -1.49 -3.62 15.13
N LYS A 53 -1.06 -4.80 14.68
CA LYS A 53 -0.51 -5.81 15.58
C LYS A 53 0.88 -5.34 16.04
N ASP A 54 1.03 -5.11 17.33
CA ASP A 54 2.28 -4.63 17.93
C ASP A 54 2.87 -5.65 18.91
N ASP A 55 3.38 -6.74 18.36
CA ASP A 55 3.89 -7.90 19.09
C ASP A 55 5.30 -8.30 18.56
N TYR A 56 5.97 -9.25 19.22
CA TYR A 56 7.38 -9.59 19.02
C TYR A 56 7.77 -9.98 17.59
N LYS A 57 9.07 -9.80 17.29
CA LYS A 57 9.71 -9.75 15.96
C LYS A 57 9.41 -10.97 15.09
N VAL A 58 8.51 -10.81 14.13
CA VAL A 58 8.31 -11.77 13.02
C VAL A 58 9.13 -11.32 11.82
N LYS A 59 9.99 -12.22 11.31
CA LYS A 59 10.68 -12.03 10.04
C LYS A 59 10.32 -13.13 9.05
N LYS A 60 10.04 -12.73 7.83
CA LYS A 60 9.51 -13.59 6.75
C LYS A 60 10.00 -13.07 5.40
N THR A 61 10.04 -13.94 4.38
CA THR A 61 10.04 -13.47 2.99
C THR A 61 8.76 -12.73 2.67
N TRP A 62 8.72 -11.99 1.56
CA TRP A 62 7.55 -11.16 1.25
C TRP A 62 6.26 -11.98 1.05
N ASN A 63 6.35 -13.13 0.37
CA ASN A 63 5.21 -14.02 0.16
C ASN A 63 4.73 -14.63 1.48
N GLU A 64 5.66 -15.10 2.32
CA GLU A 64 5.33 -15.65 3.62
C GLU A 64 4.76 -14.57 4.57
N ALA A 65 5.21 -13.32 4.46
CA ALA A 65 4.70 -12.19 5.24
C ALA A 65 3.24 -11.89 4.92
N LYS A 66 2.86 -11.97 3.63
CA LYS A 66 1.47 -11.85 3.19
C LYS A 66 0.60 -12.95 3.77
N GLY A 67 1.01 -14.20 3.62
CA GLY A 67 0.29 -15.35 4.19
C GLY A 67 0.15 -15.23 5.71
N TYR A 68 1.25 -14.93 6.40
CA TYR A 68 1.26 -14.76 7.86
C TYR A 68 0.23 -13.74 8.34
N CYS A 69 0.13 -12.57 7.71
CA CYS A 69 -0.84 -11.57 8.13
C CYS A 69 -2.27 -11.94 7.74
N GLN A 70 -2.49 -12.63 6.62
CA GLN A 70 -3.82 -13.08 6.18
C GLN A 70 -4.40 -14.20 7.05
N ASP A 71 -3.54 -15.06 7.58
CA ASP A 71 -3.93 -16.18 8.45
C ASP A 71 -4.08 -15.75 9.93
N LEU A 72 -3.72 -14.51 10.26
CA LEU A 72 -3.73 -13.99 11.62
C LEU A 72 -5.18 -13.79 12.12
N LYS A 73 -5.50 -14.43 13.25
CA LYS A 73 -6.73 -14.18 14.02
C LYS A 73 -6.38 -13.64 15.38
N MET A 74 -6.71 -12.38 15.65
CA MET A 74 -6.26 -11.67 16.84
C MET A 74 -7.20 -10.52 17.21
N GLY A 75 -7.44 -10.34 18.51
CA GLY A 75 -8.33 -9.29 19.02
C GLY A 75 -9.79 -9.43 18.58
N GLY A 76 -10.23 -10.65 18.22
CA GLY A 76 -11.56 -10.90 17.64
C GLY A 76 -11.67 -10.59 16.15
N TYR A 77 -10.55 -10.33 15.46
CA TYR A 77 -10.50 -9.98 14.05
C TYR A 77 -9.71 -11.01 13.23
N ASP A 78 -10.18 -11.27 12.00
CA ASP A 78 -9.61 -12.20 11.02
C ASP A 78 -9.31 -11.53 9.66
N ASP A 79 -9.35 -10.19 9.62
CA ASP A 79 -9.19 -9.35 8.43
C ASP A 79 -7.82 -8.64 8.39
N TRP A 80 -6.84 -9.21 9.08
CA TRP A 80 -5.47 -8.71 9.10
C TRP A 80 -4.78 -8.91 7.74
N ARG A 81 -3.85 -8.00 7.41
CA ARG A 81 -3.07 -8.07 6.18
C ARG A 81 -1.71 -7.39 6.33
N LEU A 82 -0.82 -7.67 5.40
CA LEU A 82 0.43 -6.93 5.26
C LEU A 82 0.11 -5.48 4.82
N PRO A 83 0.66 -4.46 5.49
CA PRO A 83 0.35 -3.06 5.22
C PRO A 83 0.85 -2.64 3.84
N ALA A 84 0.13 -1.77 3.15
CA ALA A 84 0.65 -1.08 1.99
C ALA A 84 1.74 -0.07 2.41
N ILE A 85 2.59 0.33 1.47
CA ILE A 85 3.75 1.17 1.82
C ILE A 85 3.34 2.52 2.43
N ASN A 86 2.26 3.12 1.94
CA ASN A 86 1.70 4.36 2.47
C ASN A 86 1.19 4.21 3.91
N GLU A 87 0.70 3.03 4.30
CA GLU A 87 0.27 2.77 5.68
C GLU A 87 1.48 2.70 6.61
N LEU A 88 2.57 2.06 6.17
CA LEU A 88 3.84 2.07 6.92
C LEU A 88 4.41 3.50 7.03
N GLU A 89 4.45 4.24 5.92
CA GLU A 89 4.91 5.64 5.90
C GLU A 89 4.08 6.52 6.85
N SER A 90 2.78 6.23 7.00
CA SER A 90 1.89 6.99 7.88
C SER A 90 2.18 6.84 9.37
N ILE A 91 2.86 5.77 9.78
CA ILE A 91 3.25 5.53 11.18
C ILE A 91 4.70 5.94 11.46
N ALA A 92 5.47 6.34 10.44
CA ALA A 92 6.78 6.94 10.62
C ALA A 92 6.69 8.33 11.28
N ASP A 93 7.70 8.68 12.09
CA ASP A 93 7.93 10.05 12.55
C ASP A 93 9.30 10.51 12.04
N TYR A 94 9.29 11.34 10.99
CA TYR A 94 10.49 11.80 10.29
C TYR A 94 11.37 12.75 11.13
N ARG A 95 10.89 13.14 12.31
CA ARG A 95 11.65 13.90 13.32
C ARG A 95 12.37 13.02 14.34
N GLN A 96 12.15 11.70 14.27
CA GLN A 96 12.81 10.71 15.10
C GLN A 96 13.84 9.91 14.29
N TYR A 97 14.78 9.30 14.98
CA TYR A 97 15.82 8.46 14.40
C TYR A 97 16.12 7.31 15.34
N LYS A 98 16.17 6.08 14.80
CA LYS A 98 16.41 4.83 15.55
C LYS A 98 15.52 4.63 16.80
N PRO A 99 14.21 4.36 16.64
CA PRO A 99 13.46 4.28 15.39
C PRO A 99 12.73 5.58 15.02
N ALA A 100 12.59 5.85 13.73
CA ALA A 100 11.78 6.92 13.14
C ALA A 100 10.28 6.53 13.13
N ILE A 101 9.67 6.45 14.31
CA ILE A 101 8.27 5.99 14.46
C ILE A 101 7.48 6.83 15.44
N LYS A 102 6.17 6.94 15.22
CA LYS A 102 5.26 7.58 16.18
C LYS A 102 5.23 6.84 17.51
N ALA A 103 5.00 7.59 18.60
CA ALA A 103 4.84 7.04 19.94
C ALA A 103 3.64 6.08 20.04
N GLY A 104 3.77 5.04 20.87
CA GLY A 104 2.75 4.00 21.10
C GLY A 104 3.10 2.63 20.50
N PHE A 105 4.08 2.58 19.60
CA PHE A 105 4.64 1.34 19.04
C PHE A 105 5.82 0.83 19.88
N ASP A 106 5.55 -0.08 20.82
CA ASP A 106 6.55 -0.58 21.76
C ASP A 106 7.35 -1.76 21.20
N ASN A 107 6.74 -2.55 20.30
CA ASN A 107 7.35 -3.71 19.65
C ASN A 107 7.71 -3.41 18.21
N ILE A 108 8.60 -2.42 18.02
CA ILE A 108 9.21 -2.14 16.74
C ILE A 108 10.73 -1.96 16.84
N THR A 109 11.40 -2.26 15.73
CA THR A 109 12.86 -2.10 15.59
C THR A 109 13.16 -1.07 14.51
N SER A 110 14.34 -0.47 14.57
CA SER A 110 14.86 0.46 13.57
C SER A 110 15.29 -0.20 12.25
N HIS A 111 14.66 -1.31 11.86
CA HIS A 111 15.03 -2.10 10.68
C HIS A 111 13.96 -2.02 9.58
N ILE A 112 14.16 -2.83 8.54
CA ILE A 112 13.30 -2.95 7.36
C ILE A 112 12.02 -3.70 7.68
N TYR A 113 10.88 -3.16 7.23
CA TYR A 113 9.56 -3.80 7.29
C TYR A 113 8.97 -3.90 5.91
N TRP A 114 8.50 -5.11 5.58
CA TRP A 114 7.84 -5.37 4.31
C TRP A 114 6.52 -4.61 4.22
N SER A 115 6.26 -4.01 3.05
CA SER A 115 4.91 -3.61 2.65
C SER A 115 4.34 -4.62 1.65
N SER A 116 3.03 -4.62 1.45
CA SER A 116 2.33 -5.41 0.44
C SER A 116 2.44 -4.84 -0.98
N SER A 117 2.99 -3.63 -1.12
CA SER A 117 3.15 -2.92 -2.39
C SER A 117 4.30 -3.51 -3.19
N THR A 118 4.02 -3.93 -4.43
CA THR A 118 5.03 -4.42 -5.39
C THR A 118 5.66 -3.25 -6.13
N ASP A 119 6.94 -3.34 -6.47
CA ASP A 119 7.55 -2.37 -7.38
C ASP A 119 6.97 -2.53 -8.79
N ILE A 120 6.41 -1.46 -9.32
CA ILE A 120 5.78 -1.46 -10.64
C ILE A 120 6.81 -1.58 -11.77
N SER A 121 8.05 -1.13 -11.53
CA SER A 121 9.15 -1.21 -12.49
C SER A 121 9.83 -2.59 -12.49
N ASN A 122 9.81 -3.29 -11.35
CA ASN A 122 10.34 -4.64 -11.21
C ASN A 122 9.45 -5.50 -10.30
N SER A 123 8.62 -6.35 -10.90
CA SER A 123 7.66 -7.17 -10.15
C SER A 123 8.29 -8.21 -9.19
N ASN A 124 9.59 -8.47 -9.29
CA ASN A 124 10.34 -9.31 -8.34
C ASN A 124 10.64 -8.58 -7.03
N ASP A 125 10.56 -7.25 -7.02
CA ASP A 125 10.82 -6.43 -5.86
C ASP A 125 9.52 -5.96 -5.19
N ALA A 126 9.62 -5.69 -3.90
CA ALA A 126 8.56 -5.10 -3.11
C ALA A 126 9.06 -3.88 -2.36
N TRP A 127 8.15 -2.94 -2.12
CA TRP A 127 8.42 -1.78 -1.29
C TRP A 127 8.59 -2.17 0.18
N PHE A 128 9.52 -1.51 0.85
CA PHE A 128 9.73 -1.62 2.28
C PHE A 128 9.90 -0.24 2.91
N LEU A 129 9.68 -0.16 4.22
CA LEU A 129 10.04 1.00 5.03
C LEU A 129 11.17 0.64 6.00
N LEU A 130 12.21 1.47 6.08
CA LEU A 130 13.28 1.37 7.05
C LEU A 130 12.99 2.31 8.24
N PHE A 131 12.59 1.78 9.39
CA PHE A 131 12.35 2.58 10.58
C PHE A 131 13.64 3.12 11.24
N GLU A 132 14.83 2.93 10.68
CA GLU A 132 16.01 3.67 11.13
C GLU A 132 15.81 5.17 10.98
N ASN A 133 15.25 5.57 9.84
CA ASN A 133 15.12 6.97 9.42
C ASN A 133 13.82 7.27 8.65
N GLY A 134 12.92 6.29 8.44
CA GLY A 134 11.65 6.50 7.75
C GLY A 134 11.73 6.46 6.22
N ARG A 135 12.86 6.02 5.64
CA ARG A 135 13.03 5.91 4.19
C ARG A 135 12.29 4.70 3.62
N SER A 136 11.77 4.84 2.41
CA SER A 136 11.16 3.76 1.64
C SER A 136 11.90 3.51 0.33
N TYR A 137 12.13 2.23 0.01
CA TYR A 137 12.76 1.76 -1.23
C TYR A 137 12.19 0.38 -1.59
N THR A 138 12.73 -0.26 -2.62
CA THR A 138 12.33 -1.59 -3.09
C THR A 138 13.47 -2.60 -2.90
N LEU A 139 13.12 -3.86 -2.61
CA LEU A 139 14.04 -4.98 -2.40
C LEU A 139 13.44 -6.27 -2.94
N ASP A 140 14.29 -7.25 -3.27
CA ASP A 140 13.90 -8.57 -3.76
C ASP A 140 13.00 -9.29 -2.75
N LYS A 141 11.86 -9.81 -3.24
CA LYS A 141 10.82 -10.47 -2.42
C LYS A 141 11.28 -11.75 -1.71
N THR A 142 12.40 -12.34 -2.12
CA THR A 142 12.99 -13.53 -1.49
C THR A 142 13.73 -13.23 -0.19
N ASN A 143 14.02 -11.96 0.10
CA ASN A 143 14.72 -11.57 1.32
C ASN A 143 13.83 -11.63 2.56
N ILE A 144 14.44 -11.94 3.70
CA ILE A 144 13.74 -12.09 4.99
C ILE A 144 13.82 -10.78 5.79
N TYR A 145 12.69 -10.08 5.95
CA TYR A 145 12.59 -8.84 6.72
C TYR A 145 11.42 -8.85 7.70
N ASN A 146 11.32 -7.80 8.53
CA ASN A 146 10.31 -7.73 9.57
C ASN A 146 8.90 -7.57 8.98
N VAL A 147 7.92 -8.09 9.70
CA VAL A 147 6.52 -8.06 9.32
C VAL A 147 5.72 -7.31 10.37
N LYS A 148 4.88 -6.39 9.91
CA LYS A 148 3.80 -5.80 10.70
C LYS A 148 2.50 -6.16 10.01
N CYS A 149 1.46 -6.47 10.78
CA CYS A 149 0.13 -6.67 10.22
C CYS A 149 -0.75 -5.49 10.60
N VAL A 150 -1.57 -5.07 9.65
CA VAL A 150 -2.54 -3.98 9.80
C VAL A 150 -3.92 -4.49 9.42
N ARG A 151 -4.93 -3.92 10.05
CA ARG A 151 -6.33 -3.99 9.63
C ARG A 151 -6.93 -2.60 9.66
N VAL A 152 -8.06 -2.40 9.00
CA VAL A 152 -8.72 -1.09 8.92
C VAL A 152 -10.20 -1.24 9.19
N GLU A 153 -10.72 -0.48 10.15
CA GLU A 153 -12.16 -0.33 10.30
C GLU A 153 -12.72 0.53 9.17
N LYS A 154 -13.80 0.06 8.52
CA LYS A 154 -14.36 0.68 7.32
C LYS A 154 -14.69 2.17 7.53
N LYS A 155 -13.99 3.05 6.81
CA LYS A 155 -14.33 4.47 6.59
C LYS A 155 -14.39 4.79 5.09
N LYS A 156 -15.02 5.93 4.73
CA LYS A 156 -15.64 6.30 3.43
C LYS A 156 -14.56 6.71 2.39
N PRO A 157 -14.84 7.21 1.16
CA PRO A 157 -13.85 7.67 0.12
C PRO A 157 -13.41 9.17 0.02
N LEU A 158 -12.12 9.41 -0.27
CA LEU A 158 -11.42 10.67 -0.58
C LEU A 158 -11.94 11.17 -1.91
N GLU A 159 -12.42 12.40 -1.95
CA GLU A 159 -12.74 13.07 -3.20
C GLU A 159 -11.75 14.20 -3.43
N LEU A 160 -10.80 14.01 -4.36
CA LEU A 160 -10.05 15.12 -4.94
C LEU A 160 -10.97 15.88 -5.90
N LYS A 161 -11.09 17.19 -5.72
CA LYS A 161 -11.81 18.10 -6.61
C LYS A 161 -10.84 19.13 -7.17
N LYS A 162 -10.53 19.03 -8.47
CA LYS A 162 -9.77 20.08 -9.18
C LYS A 162 -10.70 21.23 -9.53
N LYS A 163 -10.23 22.45 -9.31
CA LYS A 163 -10.88 23.69 -9.77
C LYS A 163 -9.78 24.66 -10.20
N GLY A 164 -9.67 24.93 -11.49
CA GLY A 164 -8.59 25.77 -12.04
C GLY A 164 -7.21 25.25 -11.62
N ASP A 165 -6.40 26.13 -11.05
CA ASP A 165 -5.01 25.87 -10.62
C ASP A 165 -4.90 25.29 -9.21
N VAL A 166 -6.00 24.84 -8.63
CA VAL A 166 -5.99 24.20 -7.31
C VAL A 166 -6.66 22.83 -7.33
N VAL A 167 -6.17 21.94 -6.46
CA VAL A 167 -6.78 20.63 -6.20
C VAL A 167 -7.17 20.58 -4.72
N THR A 168 -8.46 20.57 -4.44
CA THR A 168 -8.98 20.37 -3.09
C THR A 168 -9.07 18.90 -2.78
N ASP A 169 -8.39 18.48 -1.73
CA ASP A 169 -8.55 17.19 -1.14
C ASP A 169 -9.63 17.27 -0.06
N ASN A 170 -10.86 16.84 -0.38
CA ASN A 170 -11.98 16.89 0.56
C ASN A 170 -11.84 15.91 1.71
N GLY A 171 -10.98 14.91 1.52
CA GLY A 171 -10.50 14.13 2.63
C GLY A 171 -9.78 15.06 3.57
N THR A 172 -8.60 15.59 3.20
CA THR A 172 -7.64 16.35 4.06
C THR A 172 -8.04 17.76 4.42
N GLY A 173 -8.98 18.32 3.69
CA GLY A 173 -9.19 19.76 3.69
C GLY A 173 -7.95 20.54 3.23
N ILE A 174 -6.92 19.87 2.68
CA ILE A 174 -5.80 20.55 2.02
C ILE A 174 -6.29 20.98 0.64
N VAL A 175 -5.94 22.19 0.29
CA VAL A 175 -5.97 22.67 -1.08
C VAL A 175 -4.53 22.73 -1.55
N TRP A 176 -4.26 22.05 -2.65
CA TRP A 176 -2.94 21.95 -3.26
C TRP A 176 -2.83 22.91 -4.43
N GLN A 177 -1.67 23.54 -4.56
CA GLN A 177 -1.30 24.25 -5.77
C GLN A 177 -1.14 23.23 -6.89
N ASP A 178 -1.76 23.47 -8.03
CA ASP A 178 -1.66 22.67 -9.24
C ASP A 178 -1.71 23.58 -10.48
N SER A 179 -1.04 24.74 -10.39
CA SER A 179 -0.78 25.67 -11.49
C SER A 179 0.35 25.16 -12.38
N SER A 180 0.51 25.69 -13.60
CA SER A 180 1.54 25.24 -14.54
C SER A 180 2.97 25.36 -13.99
N GLU A 181 3.22 26.36 -13.14
CA GLU A 181 4.52 26.59 -12.50
C GLU A 181 4.99 25.38 -11.68
N VAL A 182 4.07 24.62 -11.09
CA VAL A 182 4.41 23.44 -10.26
C VAL A 182 5.19 22.38 -11.06
N ALA A 183 5.05 22.36 -12.38
CA ALA A 183 5.76 21.42 -13.26
C ALA A 183 7.15 21.91 -13.71
N SER A 184 7.55 23.14 -13.39
CA SER A 184 8.83 23.72 -13.84
C SER A 184 9.59 24.52 -12.78
N LEU A 185 8.92 24.96 -11.71
CA LEU A 185 9.48 25.80 -10.68
C LEU A 185 10.39 24.99 -9.77
N GLN A 186 11.69 25.30 -9.83
CA GLN A 186 12.69 24.78 -8.93
C GLN A 186 13.29 25.90 -8.10
N LYS A 187 13.50 25.64 -6.81
CA LYS A 187 14.11 26.58 -5.85
C LYS A 187 15.02 25.81 -4.91
N ASP A 188 15.96 26.53 -4.30
CA ASP A 188 16.62 26.09 -3.08
C ASP A 188 15.62 26.03 -1.91
N TYR A 189 16.01 25.46 -0.78
CA TYR A 189 15.06 25.26 0.32
C TYR A 189 14.50 26.58 0.87
N SER A 190 15.35 27.59 1.01
CA SER A 190 14.94 28.93 1.49
C SER A 190 13.96 29.59 0.51
N GLY A 191 14.28 29.56 -0.78
CA GLY A 191 13.44 30.10 -1.84
C GLY A 191 12.12 29.35 -1.99
N ALA A 192 12.08 28.03 -1.75
CA ALA A 192 10.85 27.24 -1.77
C ALA A 192 9.89 27.65 -0.65
N ARG A 193 10.41 27.83 0.57
CA ARG A 193 9.62 28.30 1.71
C ARG A 193 9.06 29.70 1.47
N LYS A 194 9.94 30.63 1.08
CA LYS A 194 9.57 32.01 0.78
C LYS A 194 8.52 32.08 -0.33
N TYR A 195 8.71 31.30 -1.40
CA TYR A 195 7.74 31.22 -2.50
C TYR A 195 6.35 30.83 -2.02
N CYS A 196 6.23 29.81 -1.17
CA CYS A 196 4.92 29.39 -0.66
C CYS A 196 4.33 30.41 0.32
N GLU A 197 5.13 31.02 1.19
CA GLU A 197 4.68 32.06 2.13
C GLU A 197 4.19 33.34 1.43
N GLU A 198 4.71 33.64 0.23
CA GLU A 198 4.34 34.81 -0.58
C GLU A 198 3.30 34.49 -1.68
N LEU A 199 2.91 33.22 -1.85
CA LEU A 199 2.02 32.81 -2.93
C LEU A 199 0.60 33.34 -2.70
N ALA A 200 0.07 34.07 -3.67
CA ALA A 200 -1.35 34.44 -3.75
C ALA A 200 -2.02 33.70 -4.93
N LEU A 201 -2.90 32.75 -4.65
CA LEU A 201 -3.54 31.90 -5.65
C LEU A 201 -5.00 31.59 -5.28
N ASP A 202 -5.90 31.61 -6.26
CA ASP A 202 -7.36 31.44 -6.10
C ASP A 202 -7.96 32.40 -5.04
N GLY A 203 -7.44 33.63 -4.98
CA GLY A 203 -7.86 34.67 -4.04
C GLY A 203 -7.42 34.44 -2.59
N LYS A 204 -6.36 33.66 -2.38
CA LYS A 204 -5.89 33.20 -1.06
C LYS A 204 -4.37 33.30 -0.95
N ASP A 205 -3.90 33.69 0.22
CA ASP A 205 -2.51 34.05 0.54
C ASP A 205 -1.94 33.26 1.75
N ASP A 206 -2.69 32.28 2.25
CA ASP A 206 -2.35 31.41 3.39
C ASP A 206 -1.65 30.11 2.95
N TRP A 207 -0.79 30.18 1.93
CA TRP A 207 -0.07 29.04 1.38
C TRP A 207 1.21 28.75 2.18
N TYR A 208 1.62 27.48 2.22
CA TYR A 208 2.82 27.03 2.93
C TYR A 208 3.50 25.87 2.20
N LEU A 209 4.80 25.68 2.48
CA LEU A 209 5.54 24.52 2.01
C LEU A 209 5.08 23.28 2.81
N PRO A 210 4.51 22.24 2.17
CA PRO A 210 3.98 21.08 2.87
C PRO A 210 5.09 20.21 3.47
N SER A 211 4.78 19.49 4.55
CA SER A 211 5.63 18.45 5.13
C SER A 211 5.74 17.21 4.23
N ALA A 212 6.76 16.37 4.44
CA ALA A 212 7.02 15.19 3.59
C ALA A 212 5.84 14.21 3.65
N GLU A 213 5.50 13.89 4.87
CA GLU A 213 4.18 13.61 5.39
C GLU A 213 2.98 14.04 4.53
N GLN A 214 2.76 15.34 4.31
CA GLN A 214 1.66 15.86 3.49
C GLN A 214 1.84 15.55 2.01
N LEU A 215 3.06 15.62 1.47
CA LEU A 215 3.31 15.32 0.06
C LEU A 215 3.11 13.85 -0.28
N LEU A 216 3.48 12.94 0.62
CA LEU A 216 3.25 11.50 0.45
C LEU A 216 1.77 11.18 0.26
N THR A 217 0.89 12.02 0.80
CA THR A 217 -0.55 11.85 0.72
C THR A 217 -1.13 11.96 -0.67
N ILE A 218 -0.46 12.69 -1.56
CA ILE A 218 -0.87 12.88 -2.94
C ILE A 218 -0.14 11.95 -3.91
N THR A 219 0.79 11.13 -3.41
CA THR A 219 1.43 10.08 -4.22
C THR A 219 0.45 8.95 -4.55
N ASP A 220 0.72 8.29 -5.67
CA ASP A 220 -0.05 7.13 -6.13
C ASP A 220 0.94 6.04 -6.56
N LYS A 221 1.17 5.08 -5.68
CA LYS A 221 2.20 4.04 -5.83
C LYS A 221 1.83 3.01 -6.90
N GLU A 222 0.61 3.06 -7.44
CA GLU A 222 0.21 2.29 -8.63
C GLU A 222 0.55 3.01 -9.93
N LYS A 223 1.08 4.24 -9.84
CA LYS A 223 1.57 5.01 -10.97
C LYS A 223 3.06 5.23 -10.89
N PHE A 224 3.66 5.37 -12.07
CA PHE A 224 5.07 5.63 -12.26
C PHE A 224 5.22 6.78 -13.26
N ASN A 225 6.13 7.72 -12.97
CA ASN A 225 6.47 8.85 -13.84
C ASN A 225 5.27 9.64 -14.42
N PRO A 226 4.51 10.39 -13.59
CA PRO A 226 4.64 10.54 -12.14
C PRO A 226 3.68 9.66 -11.32
N SER A 227 4.19 9.18 -10.17
CA SER A 227 3.47 8.57 -9.05
C SER A 227 2.63 9.61 -8.29
N ILE A 228 1.53 10.08 -8.89
CA ILE A 228 0.62 11.06 -8.27
C ILE A 228 -0.86 10.71 -8.49
N LYS A 229 -1.70 11.01 -7.50
CA LYS A 229 -3.14 10.72 -7.53
C LYS A 229 -3.83 11.37 -8.73
N LYS A 230 -4.87 10.69 -9.23
CA LYS A 230 -5.69 11.18 -10.35
C LYS A 230 -6.39 12.49 -9.94
N GLY A 231 -6.13 13.56 -10.67
CA GLY A 231 -6.71 14.89 -10.41
C GLY A 231 -5.69 16.01 -10.59
N PHE A 232 -4.44 15.74 -10.23
CA PHE A 232 -3.31 16.63 -10.49
C PHE A 232 -2.97 16.65 -11.98
N LYS A 233 -2.70 17.85 -12.51
CA LYS A 233 -2.35 18.07 -13.92
C LYS A 233 -0.91 18.55 -14.11
N ASN A 234 -0.35 19.21 -13.10
CA ASN A 234 0.95 19.85 -13.21
C ASN A 234 1.92 19.22 -12.20
N THR A 235 2.70 18.24 -12.65
CA THR A 235 3.67 17.52 -11.80
C THR A 235 4.85 17.07 -12.65
N ALA A 236 6.05 17.52 -12.30
CA ALA A 236 7.29 16.95 -12.78
C ALA A 236 7.59 15.60 -12.10
N SER A 237 8.23 14.69 -12.81
CA SER A 237 8.55 13.35 -12.32
C SER A 237 9.82 13.33 -11.45
N GLU A 238 9.91 14.25 -10.50
CA GLU A 238 11.16 14.65 -9.82
C GLU A 238 10.96 14.81 -8.31
N GLY A 239 12.02 15.20 -7.59
CA GLY A 239 11.98 15.53 -6.16
C GLY A 239 11.31 16.89 -5.87
N TYR A 240 10.34 16.89 -4.94
CA TYR A 240 9.65 18.08 -4.46
C TYR A 240 10.01 18.35 -2.99
N TRP A 241 10.43 19.59 -2.71
CA TRP A 241 10.79 20.00 -1.36
C TRP A 241 9.63 19.82 -0.38
N SER A 242 9.96 19.36 0.83
CA SER A 242 9.06 19.40 1.97
C SER A 242 9.58 20.32 3.07
N SER A 243 8.72 20.71 4.00
CA SER A 243 9.10 21.47 5.21
C SER A 243 9.73 20.59 6.31
N SER A 244 9.80 19.27 6.11
CA SER A 244 10.30 18.34 7.13
C SER A 244 11.84 18.34 7.14
N ILE A 245 12.43 18.61 8.30
CA ILE A 245 13.89 18.66 8.51
C ILE A 245 14.35 17.31 9.07
N HIS A 246 15.51 16.82 8.63
CA HIS A 246 16.04 15.56 9.12
C HIS A 246 16.38 15.64 10.63
N ALA A 247 15.98 14.61 11.38
CA ALA A 247 16.04 14.56 12.84
C ALA A 247 17.42 14.89 13.45
N THR A 248 18.50 14.38 12.83
CA THR A 248 19.87 14.49 13.38
C THR A 248 20.81 15.37 12.55
N HIS A 249 20.38 15.79 11.36
CA HIS A 249 21.20 16.50 10.39
C HIS A 249 20.40 17.70 9.90
N GLN A 250 20.44 18.81 10.64
CA GLN A 250 19.58 19.96 10.37
C GLN A 250 19.86 20.64 9.02
N GLU A 251 21.00 20.33 8.40
CA GLU A 251 21.37 20.73 7.05
C GLU A 251 20.64 19.93 5.95
N ARG A 252 20.05 18.78 6.28
CA ARG A 252 19.31 17.93 5.35
C ARG A 252 17.81 18.15 5.47
N VAL A 253 17.16 18.23 4.33
CA VAL A 253 15.72 18.45 4.22
C VAL A 253 15.10 17.31 3.43
N TRP A 254 13.93 16.86 3.89
CA TRP A 254 13.18 15.83 3.20
C TRP A 254 12.55 16.37 1.92
N TYR A 255 12.57 15.56 0.86
CA TYR A 255 11.79 15.75 -0.35
C TYR A 255 11.00 14.48 -0.68
N VAL A 256 9.92 14.63 -1.43
CA VAL A 256 9.14 13.50 -1.98
C VAL A 256 9.36 13.43 -3.48
N HIS A 257 9.82 12.27 -3.95
CA HIS A 257 10.15 12.05 -5.36
C HIS A 257 8.94 11.49 -6.12
N PHE A 258 8.32 12.30 -6.97
CA PHE A 258 7.11 11.89 -7.70
C PHE A 258 7.36 10.95 -8.87
N GLY A 259 8.61 10.65 -9.27
CA GLY A 259 8.84 9.57 -10.26
C GLY A 259 8.39 8.19 -9.75
N TYR A 260 8.76 7.86 -8.51
CA TYR A 260 8.52 6.55 -7.88
C TYR A 260 7.62 6.65 -6.63
N GLY A 261 7.33 7.87 -6.18
CA GLY A 261 6.47 8.15 -5.03
C GLY A 261 7.15 8.03 -3.67
N PHE A 262 8.47 7.93 -3.55
CA PHE A 262 9.17 7.74 -2.25
C PHE A 262 9.55 9.06 -1.57
N SER A 263 9.77 9.01 -0.25
CA SER A 263 10.39 10.11 0.52
C SER A 263 11.88 9.86 0.74
N SER A 264 12.70 10.89 0.60
CA SER A 264 14.15 10.86 0.79
C SER A 264 14.65 12.17 1.40
N ASP A 265 15.79 12.14 2.09
CA ASP A 265 16.40 13.22 2.89
C ASP A 265 17.77 13.65 2.35
N TYR A 266 18.14 13.23 1.14
CA TYR A 266 19.44 13.56 0.54
C TYR A 266 19.55 14.97 -0.06
N GLY A 267 18.53 15.81 0.09
CA GLY A 267 18.57 17.18 -0.44
C GLY A 267 19.46 18.07 0.42
N SER A 268 20.58 18.54 -0.13
CA SER A 268 21.30 19.67 0.47
C SER A 268 20.44 20.92 0.33
N LYS A 269 20.43 21.81 1.32
CA LYS A 269 19.59 23.02 1.29
C LYS A 269 19.88 23.94 0.10
N GLU A 270 21.07 23.83 -0.47
CA GLU A 270 21.57 24.56 -1.63
C GLU A 270 21.13 23.93 -2.97
N SER A 271 20.59 22.70 -2.95
CA SER A 271 20.11 22.02 -4.15
C SER A 271 18.75 22.55 -4.59
N ASN A 272 18.54 22.64 -5.90
CA ASN A 272 17.25 23.01 -6.45
C ASN A 272 16.33 21.79 -6.54
N HIS A 273 15.15 21.86 -5.94
CA HIS A 273 14.08 20.89 -6.09
C HIS A 273 12.77 21.59 -6.45
N TYR A 274 11.80 20.82 -6.95
CA TYR A 274 10.51 21.35 -7.34
C TYR A 274 9.69 21.80 -6.13
N VAL A 275 8.80 22.76 -6.34
CA VAL A 275 7.99 23.36 -5.28
C VAL A 275 6.51 23.17 -5.59
N ARG A 276 5.77 22.63 -4.62
CA ARG A 276 4.30 22.61 -4.61
C ARG A 276 3.82 23.11 -3.27
N CYS A 277 3.06 24.19 -3.27
CA CYS A 277 2.51 24.74 -2.04
C CYS A 277 1.17 24.06 -1.68
N ALA A 278 0.88 24.06 -0.39
CA ALA A 278 -0.37 23.58 0.18
C ALA A 278 -0.98 24.69 1.04
N ARG A 279 -2.30 24.66 1.21
CA ARG A 279 -3.02 25.46 2.20
C ARG A 279 -4.13 24.63 2.79
N ALA A 280 -4.62 24.99 3.97
CA ALA A 280 -5.76 24.30 4.55
C ALA A 280 -6.56 25.28 5.41
N GLY A 281 -7.90 25.23 5.28
CA GLY A 281 -8.79 26.25 5.84
C GLY A 281 -8.61 26.42 7.35
N HIS A 282 -8.43 27.68 7.78
CA HIS A 282 -8.26 28.17 9.16
C HIS A 282 -8.56 27.16 10.28
N HIS A 283 -7.52 26.47 10.74
CA HIS A 283 -7.32 26.17 12.15
C HIS A 283 -5.81 26.20 12.41
N ASN A 284 -5.41 26.96 13.42
CA ASN A 284 -4.05 26.99 13.96
C ASN A 284 -3.45 25.58 14.00
N GLY A 285 -2.31 25.39 13.33
CA GLY A 285 -1.47 24.20 13.48
C GLY A 285 -2.13 22.89 13.01
N LEU A 286 -2.37 22.75 11.72
CA LEU A 286 -2.63 21.44 11.13
C LEU A 286 -1.36 20.59 11.21
N SER A 287 -1.18 19.87 12.31
CA SER A 287 -0.15 18.85 12.43
C SER A 287 -0.39 17.75 11.39
N PHE A 288 0.68 17.12 10.88
CA PHE A 288 0.65 15.96 9.96
C PHE A 288 -0.49 14.98 10.23
N ASN A 289 -0.78 14.74 11.50
CA ASN A 289 -1.78 13.81 11.96
C ASN A 289 -3.22 14.18 11.57
N SER A 290 -3.54 15.47 11.43
CA SER A 290 -4.82 15.96 10.91
C SER A 290 -5.01 15.71 9.41
N LEU A 291 -3.90 15.49 8.69
CA LEU A 291 -3.89 15.33 7.24
C LEU A 291 -4.05 13.85 6.93
N VAL A 292 -3.33 12.97 7.63
CA VAL A 292 -3.48 11.51 7.51
C VAL A 292 -4.89 11.00 7.86
N SER A 293 -5.60 11.60 8.84
CA SER A 293 -6.99 11.21 9.23
C SER A 293 -7.99 11.19 8.10
N LYS A 294 -7.64 11.95 7.09
CA LYS A 294 -8.53 12.46 6.10
C LYS A 294 -8.22 11.82 4.74
N LEU A 295 -7.10 11.10 4.59
CA LEU A 295 -6.63 10.43 3.35
C LEU A 295 -6.96 8.96 3.21
N VAL A 296 -7.49 8.34 4.25
CA VAL A 296 -7.71 6.89 4.24
C VAL A 296 -9.06 6.54 3.61
N GLU A 297 -9.49 7.38 2.68
CA GLU A 297 -10.78 7.22 2.09
C GLU A 297 -10.62 6.77 0.60
N LYS A 298 -10.84 5.46 0.35
CA LYS A 298 -10.99 4.70 -0.92
C LYS A 298 -9.88 4.67 -2.00
N GLU A 299 -9.28 3.49 -2.08
CA GLU A 299 -9.65 2.54 -3.12
C GLU A 299 -10.62 1.48 -2.55
N MET A 300 -11.75 1.27 -3.21
CA MET A 300 -12.60 0.08 -3.05
C MET A 300 -13.15 -0.19 -4.44
N HIS A 301 -12.65 -1.27 -5.03
CA HIS A 301 -13.53 -2.17 -5.76
C HIS A 301 -14.48 -2.79 -4.73
N THR A 302 -15.75 -2.94 -5.11
CA THR A 302 -16.83 -3.45 -4.25
C THR A 302 -16.44 -4.73 -3.52
N ILE A 303 -16.26 -4.66 -2.19
CA ILE A 303 -16.32 -5.83 -1.32
C ILE A 303 -17.75 -5.87 -0.77
N PRO A 304 -18.65 -6.71 -1.32
CA PRO A 304 -19.91 -6.97 -0.66
C PRO A 304 -19.66 -7.69 0.68
N LYS A 305 -20.52 -7.40 1.65
CA LYS A 305 -20.62 -8.14 2.93
C LYS A 305 -20.78 -9.66 2.68
N PRO A 306 -20.41 -10.50 3.65
CA PRO A 306 -20.11 -11.91 3.44
C PRO A 306 -21.36 -12.73 3.15
N SER A 307 -21.53 -13.16 1.90
CA SER A 307 -22.23 -14.39 1.54
C SER A 307 -22.08 -14.64 0.04
N THR A 308 -21.21 -15.55 -0.37
CA THR A 308 -21.39 -16.44 -1.54
C THR A 308 -20.12 -17.27 -1.74
N ARG A 309 -20.33 -18.58 -1.94
CA ARG A 309 -19.36 -19.64 -2.26
C ARG A 309 -18.19 -19.23 -3.18
N LYS A 310 -18.44 -18.28 -4.10
CA LYS A 310 -17.47 -17.73 -5.06
C LYS A 310 -16.28 -16.98 -4.43
N HIS A 311 -16.48 -16.27 -3.31
CA HIS A 311 -15.37 -15.58 -2.62
C HIS A 311 -14.49 -16.54 -1.80
N LEU A 312 -15.03 -17.71 -1.42
CA LEU A 312 -14.23 -18.79 -0.86
C LEU A 312 -13.43 -19.45 -1.99
N GLU A 313 -14.06 -19.74 -3.14
CA GLU A 313 -13.40 -20.20 -4.37
C GLU A 313 -12.17 -19.32 -4.70
N ASP A 314 -12.35 -18.01 -4.85
CA ASP A 314 -11.26 -17.11 -5.25
C ASP A 314 -10.11 -17.07 -4.24
N ARG A 315 -10.41 -17.13 -2.92
CA ARG A 315 -9.38 -17.11 -1.87
C ARG A 315 -8.56 -18.40 -1.82
N VAL A 316 -9.23 -19.56 -1.84
CA VAL A 316 -8.54 -20.85 -1.75
C VAL A 316 -7.77 -21.13 -3.06
N LEU A 317 -8.32 -20.72 -4.21
CA LEU A 317 -7.60 -20.75 -5.49
C LEU A 317 -6.38 -19.85 -5.49
N LYS A 318 -6.49 -18.62 -4.95
CA LYS A 318 -5.36 -17.70 -4.83
C LYS A 318 -4.27 -18.22 -3.89
N GLN A 319 -4.65 -18.79 -2.75
CA GLN A 319 -3.70 -19.41 -1.81
C GLN A 319 -2.97 -20.59 -2.47
N ALA A 320 -3.69 -21.44 -3.20
CA ALA A 320 -3.07 -22.53 -3.96
C ALA A 320 -2.06 -21.98 -4.99
N LEU A 321 -2.46 -20.96 -5.76
CA LEU A 321 -1.66 -20.35 -6.82
C LEU A 321 -0.40 -19.63 -6.31
N GLU A 322 -0.54 -18.81 -5.26
CA GLU A 322 0.51 -17.85 -4.87
C GLU A 322 1.36 -18.32 -3.69
N ILE A 323 0.82 -19.21 -2.84
CA ILE A 323 1.42 -19.55 -1.55
C ILE A 323 1.81 -21.02 -1.49
N THR A 324 0.90 -21.93 -1.83
CA THR A 324 1.14 -23.38 -1.69
C THR A 324 1.93 -23.96 -2.86
N TRP A 325 1.60 -23.57 -4.10
CA TRP A 325 2.30 -24.06 -5.30
C TRP A 325 3.19 -22.99 -5.92
N GLY A 326 2.84 -21.70 -5.85
CA GLY A 326 3.62 -20.65 -6.52
C GLY A 326 3.59 -20.77 -8.05
N LYS A 327 4.45 -20.04 -8.77
CA LYS A 327 4.41 -20.05 -10.24
C LYS A 327 4.93 -21.38 -10.80
N PRO A 328 4.32 -21.91 -11.87
CA PRO A 328 4.88 -23.05 -12.58
C PRO A 328 6.17 -22.67 -13.29
N ILE A 329 7.09 -23.61 -13.39
CA ILE A 329 8.38 -23.46 -14.04
C ILE A 329 8.54 -24.64 -15.00
N LEU A 330 8.94 -24.35 -16.24
CA LEU A 330 9.30 -25.38 -17.19
C LEU A 330 10.81 -25.38 -17.41
N THR A 331 11.40 -26.58 -17.41
CA THR A 331 12.83 -26.79 -17.63
C THR A 331 13.07 -27.97 -18.57
N LYS A 332 14.34 -28.29 -18.86
CA LYS A 332 14.77 -29.49 -19.64
C LYS A 332 14.08 -29.67 -21.00
N PHE A 333 13.83 -28.57 -21.69
CA PHE A 333 13.09 -28.51 -22.95
C PHE A 333 13.73 -29.31 -24.10
N LYS A 334 12.94 -30.14 -24.79
CA LYS A 334 13.35 -30.89 -25.99
C LYS A 334 12.22 -30.90 -27.03
N TYR A 335 12.55 -30.84 -28.32
CA TYR A 335 11.56 -30.92 -29.40
C TYR A 335 11.62 -32.28 -30.10
N ASN A 336 10.49 -32.98 -30.18
CA ASN A 336 10.39 -34.22 -30.94
C ASN A 336 9.83 -33.95 -32.35
N LYS A 337 10.73 -33.82 -33.33
CA LYS A 337 10.38 -33.54 -34.73
C LYS A 337 9.50 -34.62 -35.37
N ARG A 338 9.62 -35.88 -34.96
CA ARG A 338 8.84 -37.00 -35.52
C ARG A 338 7.39 -37.00 -35.00
N LYS A 339 7.19 -36.71 -33.71
CA LYS A 339 5.88 -36.75 -33.05
C LYS A 339 5.16 -35.40 -32.95
N GLY A 340 5.83 -34.29 -33.28
CA GLY A 340 5.22 -32.96 -33.37
C GLY A 340 4.85 -32.33 -32.02
N TYR A 341 5.66 -32.58 -30.98
CA TYR A 341 5.47 -31.98 -29.66
C TYR A 341 6.80 -31.57 -29.03
N PHE A 342 6.74 -30.66 -28.06
CA PHE A 342 7.84 -30.32 -27.16
C PHE A 342 7.67 -31.10 -25.86
N SER A 343 8.75 -31.63 -25.30
CA SER A 343 8.78 -32.16 -23.94
C SER A 343 9.52 -31.21 -23.02
N ALA A 344 9.13 -31.16 -21.75
CA ALA A 344 9.76 -30.37 -20.70
C ALA A 344 9.58 -31.08 -19.36
N SER A 345 10.29 -30.63 -18.33
CA SER A 345 10.02 -31.01 -16.94
C SER A 345 9.37 -29.82 -16.24
N LEU A 346 8.26 -30.07 -15.57
CA LEU A 346 7.44 -29.09 -14.87
C LEU A 346 7.72 -29.15 -13.37
N SER A 347 7.96 -27.99 -12.76
CA SER A 347 8.03 -27.79 -11.31
C SER A 347 7.28 -26.52 -10.91
N PHE A 348 7.27 -26.21 -9.61
CA PHE A 348 6.50 -25.12 -9.01
C PHE A 348 7.33 -24.41 -7.93
N GLU A 349 7.30 -23.07 -7.87
CA GLU A 349 8.10 -22.27 -6.93
C GLU A 349 7.89 -22.66 -5.45
N GLY A 350 6.65 -22.96 -5.05
CA GLY A 350 6.26 -23.32 -3.69
C GLY A 350 6.31 -24.84 -3.38
N LYS A 351 6.60 -25.68 -4.38
CA LYS A 351 6.63 -27.15 -4.27
C LYS A 351 7.94 -27.70 -4.84
N LEU A 352 9.02 -27.51 -4.08
CA LEU A 352 10.38 -27.83 -4.48
C LEU A 352 10.63 -29.33 -4.71
N ASP A 353 9.80 -30.20 -4.13
CA ASP A 353 9.85 -31.66 -4.27
C ASP A 353 8.99 -32.20 -5.44
N PHE A 354 8.23 -31.33 -6.10
CA PHE A 354 7.38 -31.69 -7.23
C PHE A 354 8.08 -31.46 -8.57
N GLU A 355 8.34 -32.54 -9.30
CA GLU A 355 8.81 -32.49 -10.69
C GLU A 355 8.10 -33.57 -11.53
N GLN A 356 7.59 -33.19 -12.70
CA GLN A 356 6.92 -34.14 -13.62
C GLN A 356 7.21 -33.82 -15.08
N ASP A 357 7.45 -34.86 -15.89
CA ASP A 357 7.65 -34.70 -17.32
C ASP A 357 6.34 -34.45 -18.07
N VAL A 358 6.38 -33.46 -18.97
CA VAL A 358 5.23 -32.92 -19.69
C VAL A 358 5.50 -32.78 -21.19
N SER A 359 4.42 -32.67 -21.96
CA SER A 359 4.42 -32.49 -23.40
C SER A 359 3.49 -31.36 -23.85
N ILE A 360 3.88 -30.64 -24.90
CA ILE A 360 3.12 -29.53 -25.49
C ILE A 360 3.01 -29.79 -26.99
N LYS A 361 1.78 -30.03 -27.46
CA LYS A 361 1.51 -30.35 -28.87
C LYS A 361 1.38 -29.07 -29.68
N ILE A 362 2.20 -28.93 -30.72
CA ILE A 362 2.24 -27.73 -31.57
C ILE A 362 2.01 -28.13 -33.02
N SER A 363 1.30 -27.30 -33.79
CA SER A 363 1.11 -27.54 -35.20
C SER A 363 2.46 -27.51 -35.96
N LYS A 364 2.57 -28.30 -37.05
CA LYS A 364 3.79 -28.33 -37.87
C LYS A 364 4.17 -26.94 -38.42
N LYS A 365 3.19 -26.06 -38.65
CA LYS A 365 3.40 -24.70 -39.17
C LYS A 365 3.99 -23.75 -38.11
N GLU A 366 3.66 -23.94 -36.84
CA GLU A 366 4.03 -23.01 -35.75
C GLU A 366 5.32 -23.41 -35.00
N HIS A 367 5.79 -24.66 -35.16
CA HIS A 367 6.86 -25.23 -34.33
C HIS A 367 8.20 -24.47 -34.39
N ILE A 368 8.59 -23.89 -35.53
CA ILE A 368 9.89 -23.19 -35.68
C ILE A 368 9.88 -21.91 -34.84
N ASN A 369 8.80 -21.13 -34.97
CA ASN A 369 8.64 -19.88 -34.25
C ASN A 369 8.39 -20.13 -32.75
N PHE A 370 7.62 -21.16 -32.42
CA PHE A 370 7.42 -21.59 -31.04
C PHE A 370 8.75 -22.01 -30.41
N LYS A 371 9.59 -22.82 -31.11
CA LYS A 371 10.93 -23.23 -30.66
C LYS A 371 11.84 -22.04 -30.33
N ARG A 372 11.82 -20.98 -31.15
CA ARG A 372 12.67 -19.80 -30.96
C ARG A 372 12.32 -19.01 -29.69
N ASN A 373 11.04 -19.00 -29.30
CA ASN A 373 10.54 -18.26 -28.14
C ASN A 373 10.26 -19.15 -26.93
N PHE A 374 10.52 -20.46 -27.04
CA PHE A 374 10.07 -21.46 -26.07
C PHE A 374 10.63 -21.25 -24.66
N LYS A 375 11.86 -20.77 -24.56
CA LYS A 375 12.52 -20.45 -23.28
C LYS A 375 11.93 -19.21 -22.59
N ASN A 376 11.19 -18.37 -23.32
CA ASN A 376 10.58 -17.15 -22.84
C ASN A 376 9.08 -17.31 -22.60
N LEU A 377 8.55 -18.54 -22.72
CA LEU A 377 7.16 -18.80 -22.42
C LEU A 377 6.97 -18.92 -20.92
N THR A 378 6.02 -18.14 -20.41
CA THR A 378 5.57 -18.24 -19.03
C THR A 378 4.43 -19.26 -18.97
N PRO A 379 4.61 -20.39 -18.27
CA PRO A 379 3.50 -21.30 -18.00
C PRO A 379 2.50 -20.67 -17.02
N GLU A 380 1.25 -21.08 -17.14
CA GLU A 380 0.13 -20.69 -16.28
C GLU A 380 -0.52 -21.95 -15.73
N ALA A 381 -0.63 -22.05 -14.41
CA ALA A 381 -1.37 -23.10 -13.74
C ALA A 381 -2.81 -22.64 -13.51
N ILE A 382 -3.77 -23.52 -13.79
CA ILE A 382 -5.20 -23.28 -13.62
C ILE A 382 -5.67 -24.25 -12.56
N PHE A 383 -6.23 -23.73 -11.48
CA PHE A 383 -6.79 -24.52 -10.40
C PHE A 383 -8.32 -24.47 -10.42
N GLU A 384 -8.95 -25.50 -9.85
CA GLU A 384 -10.38 -25.55 -9.60
C GLU A 384 -10.65 -25.89 -8.14
N TYR A 385 -11.73 -25.35 -7.59
CA TYR A 385 -12.17 -25.62 -6.23
C TYR A 385 -13.52 -26.31 -6.29
N ASP A 386 -13.62 -27.51 -5.70
CA ASP A 386 -14.82 -28.34 -5.75
C ASP A 386 -15.76 -28.12 -4.54
N GLY A 387 -15.41 -27.22 -3.63
CA GLY A 387 -16.12 -26.99 -2.37
C GLY A 387 -15.48 -27.69 -1.16
N SER A 388 -14.54 -28.62 -1.39
CA SER A 388 -13.80 -29.35 -0.34
C SER A 388 -12.29 -29.27 -0.52
N SER A 389 -11.82 -29.16 -1.76
CA SER A 389 -10.40 -29.23 -2.10
C SER A 389 -10.09 -28.38 -3.32
N VAL A 390 -8.88 -27.84 -3.38
CA VAL A 390 -8.36 -27.23 -4.62
C VAL A 390 -7.53 -28.26 -5.37
N LYS A 391 -7.78 -28.38 -6.67
CA LYS A 391 -7.09 -29.30 -7.57
C LYS A 391 -6.51 -28.55 -8.76
N LEU A 392 -5.35 -28.99 -9.22
CA LEU A 392 -4.77 -28.48 -10.45
C LEU A 392 -5.60 -29.01 -11.62
N LYS A 393 -6.23 -28.10 -12.36
CA LYS A 393 -7.15 -28.40 -13.46
C LYS A 393 -6.43 -28.48 -14.81
N ASP A 394 -5.56 -27.51 -15.08
CA ASP A 394 -4.84 -27.41 -16.35
C ASP A 394 -3.54 -26.65 -16.16
N ILE A 395 -2.59 -26.86 -17.08
CA ILE A 395 -1.43 -25.99 -17.22
C ILE A 395 -1.30 -25.65 -18.69
N ARG A 396 -1.06 -24.38 -18.98
CA ARG A 396 -0.90 -23.90 -20.35
C ARG A 396 0.28 -22.96 -20.49
N VAL A 397 0.72 -22.76 -21.73
CA VAL A 397 1.62 -21.65 -22.10
C VAL A 397 0.94 -20.81 -23.15
N VAL A 398 1.11 -19.49 -23.07
CA VAL A 398 0.57 -18.56 -24.07
C VAL A 398 1.70 -18.14 -25.00
N HIS A 399 1.51 -18.34 -26.31
CA HIS A 399 2.45 -17.85 -27.33
C HIS A 399 1.69 -17.10 -28.43
N LYS A 400 2.00 -15.82 -28.60
CA LYS A 400 1.30 -14.91 -29.53
C LYS A 400 -0.22 -14.96 -29.33
N GLU A 401 -0.64 -14.77 -28.08
CA GLU A 401 -2.04 -14.78 -27.64
C GLU A 401 -2.78 -16.12 -27.82
N LYS A 402 -2.10 -17.17 -28.32
CA LYS A 402 -2.67 -18.52 -28.42
C LYS A 402 -2.26 -19.36 -27.22
N PRO A 403 -3.21 -19.94 -26.46
CA PRO A 403 -2.91 -20.88 -25.39
C PRO A 403 -2.60 -22.27 -25.95
N TYR A 404 -1.60 -22.93 -25.38
CA TYR A 404 -1.25 -24.31 -25.66
C TYR A 404 -1.25 -25.09 -24.34
N SER A 405 -2.14 -26.09 -24.24
CA SER A 405 -2.20 -26.95 -23.06
C SER A 405 -0.97 -27.84 -22.96
N ILE A 406 -0.55 -28.04 -21.72
CA ILE A 406 0.53 -28.92 -21.32
C ILE A 406 -0.09 -30.23 -20.84
N LYS A 407 0.39 -31.35 -21.36
CA LYS A 407 -0.05 -32.69 -20.97
C LYS A 407 1.05 -33.42 -20.24
N LEU A 408 0.75 -33.97 -19.07
CA LEU A 408 1.65 -34.90 -18.38
C LEU A 408 1.86 -36.15 -19.25
N ILE A 409 3.08 -36.68 -19.26
CA ILE A 409 3.45 -37.80 -20.14
C ILE A 409 2.98 -39.15 -19.58
N ASP A 410 2.98 -39.35 -18.26
CA ASP A 410 2.74 -40.65 -17.61
C ASP A 410 1.69 -40.63 -16.49
N LYS A 411 0.96 -39.53 -16.32
CA LYS A 411 -0.06 -39.36 -15.27
C LYS A 411 -1.23 -38.54 -15.78
N ASN A 412 -2.42 -38.70 -15.18
CA ASN A 412 -3.50 -37.75 -15.38
C ASN A 412 -3.24 -36.52 -14.50
N ILE A 413 -3.66 -35.34 -14.96
CA ILE A 413 -3.58 -34.10 -14.15
C ILE A 413 -4.44 -34.22 -12.87
N GLU A 414 -5.51 -35.02 -12.95
CA GLU A 414 -6.38 -35.39 -11.84
C GLU A 414 -5.67 -36.27 -10.78
N ASP A 415 -4.56 -36.93 -11.13
CA ASP A 415 -3.76 -37.76 -10.21
C ASP A 415 -2.76 -36.92 -9.39
N ILE A 416 -2.66 -35.62 -9.67
CA ILE A 416 -1.83 -34.71 -8.89
C ILE A 416 -2.56 -34.44 -7.57
N LYS A 417 -2.01 -34.99 -6.48
CA LYS A 417 -2.53 -34.88 -5.11
C LYS A 417 -3.01 -33.47 -4.80
N GLU A 418 -4.16 -33.41 -4.15
CA GLU A 418 -4.85 -32.24 -3.60
C GLU A 418 -3.92 -31.03 -3.38
N ALA A 419 -4.18 -29.94 -4.09
CA ALA A 419 -3.33 -28.75 -4.03
C ALA A 419 -3.44 -28.06 -2.68
N VAL A 420 -4.66 -28.04 -2.12
CA VAL A 420 -4.99 -27.56 -0.78
C VAL A 420 -6.19 -28.37 -0.26
N SER A 421 -6.06 -29.00 0.92
CA SER A 421 -7.18 -29.68 1.59
C SER A 421 -7.78 -28.83 2.70
N ILE A 422 -9.07 -28.51 2.60
CA ILE A 422 -9.75 -27.72 3.64
C ILE A 422 -9.84 -28.50 4.96
N GLY A 423 -9.89 -29.83 4.91
CA GLY A 423 -10.09 -30.67 6.10
C GLY A 423 -8.94 -30.62 7.11
N ASN A 424 -7.72 -30.34 6.66
CA ASN A 424 -6.52 -30.36 7.52
C ASN A 424 -5.64 -29.10 7.41
N ASP A 425 -5.65 -28.37 6.28
CA ASP A 425 -4.71 -27.26 6.04
C ASP A 425 -5.35 -25.88 6.19
N ILE A 426 -6.68 -25.78 6.27
CA ILE A 426 -7.40 -24.52 6.51
C ILE A 426 -8.33 -24.70 7.71
N LYS A 427 -7.87 -24.31 8.90
CA LYS A 427 -8.73 -24.29 10.10
C LYS A 427 -9.71 -23.13 10.03
N PHE A 428 -10.92 -23.43 9.56
CA PHE A 428 -12.09 -22.59 9.78
C PHE A 428 -12.48 -22.70 11.25
N ASP A 429 -12.41 -21.59 11.99
CA ASP A 429 -12.96 -21.57 13.34
C ASP A 429 -14.48 -21.66 13.23
N LYS A 430 -15.04 -22.70 13.83
CA LYS A 430 -16.47 -22.75 14.09
C LYS A 430 -16.76 -21.83 15.27
N LYS A 431 -17.44 -20.74 14.93
CA LYS A 431 -18.12 -19.72 15.76
C LYS A 431 -17.30 -18.48 16.06
#